data_AF-A0A931QV26-F1
#
_entry.id   AF-A0A931QV26-F1
#
_cell.length_a   1.000
_cell.length_b   1.000
_cell.length_c   1.000
_cell.angle_alpha   90.00
_cell.angle_beta   90.00
_cell.angle_gamma   90.00
#
_symmetry.space_group_name_H-M   'P 1'
#
loop_
_entity.id
_entity.type
_entity.pdbx_description
1 polymer ?
#
loop_
_entity_poly.entity_id
_entity_poly.type
_entity_poly.pdbx_seq_one_letter_code
_entity_poly.pdbx_strand_id
1 'polypeptide(L)'
;MDQYQKTIRELLERDRELRAALEALRYQHKKKNEFTKKSLQRIRVRLATLKWAIQIFHNNTELSDPENRGELDAIMHAAADALKLAEDLFRTLDDP
;
A
#
# COMPACT_ATOMS: atom_id res chain seq x y z
N MET A 1 6.45 20.82 -50.88
CA MET A 1 6.07 19.80 -49.88
C MET A 1 4.57 19.78 -49.86
N ASP A 2 3.98 18.68 -50.28
CA ASP A 2 2.52 18.57 -50.45
C ASP A 2 1.82 18.64 -49.09
N GLN A 3 0.66 19.29 -49.01
CA GLN A 3 -0.03 19.56 -47.74
C GLN A 3 -0.34 18.26 -46.98
N TYR A 4 -0.58 17.18 -47.73
CA TYR A 4 -0.71 15.82 -47.24
C TYR A 4 0.56 15.28 -46.53
N GLN A 5 1.75 15.50 -47.09
CA GLN A 5 3.02 15.06 -46.49
C GLN A 5 3.32 15.81 -45.18
N LYS A 6 2.92 17.09 -45.10
CA LYS A 6 3.03 17.87 -43.87
C LYS A 6 2.13 17.31 -42.76
N THR A 7 0.87 17.00 -43.08
CA THR A 7 -0.07 16.40 -42.12
C THR A 7 0.40 15.03 -41.64
N ILE A 8 0.93 14.17 -42.51
CA ILE A 8 1.51 12.88 -42.09
C ILE A 8 2.65 13.08 -41.10
N ARG A 9 3.55 14.04 -41.37
CA ARG A 9 4.68 14.32 -40.47
C ARG A 9 4.19 14.80 -39.11
N GLU A 10 3.23 15.72 -39.07
CA GLU A 10 2.64 16.23 -37.82
C GLU A 10 1.94 15.11 -37.02
N LEU A 11 1.23 14.20 -37.68
CA LEU A 11 0.60 13.06 -37.02
C LEU A 11 1.61 12.07 -36.44
N LEU A 12 2.71 11.79 -37.15
CA LEU A 12 3.78 10.92 -36.66
C LEU A 12 4.50 11.54 -35.45
N GLU A 13 4.70 12.85 -35.46
CA GLU A 13 5.30 13.56 -34.34
C GLU A 13 4.40 13.51 -33.10
N ARG A 14 3.09 13.71 -33.28
CA ARG A 14 2.10 13.58 -32.19
C ARG A 14 1.99 12.15 -31.67
N ASP A 15 2.04 11.13 -32.53
CA ASP A 15 2.05 9.72 -32.10
C ASP A 15 3.30 9.43 -31.26
N ARG A 16 4.47 9.96 -31.66
CA ARG A 16 5.70 9.83 -30.88
C ARG A 16 5.59 10.50 -29.52
N GLU A 17 5.04 11.72 -29.46
CA GLU A 17 4.80 12.43 -28.20
C GLU A 17 3.84 11.67 -27.28
N LEU A 18 2.74 11.14 -27.83
CA LEU A 18 1.76 10.36 -27.07
C LEU A 18 2.38 9.07 -26.51
N ARG A 19 3.19 8.36 -27.29
CA ARG A 19 3.91 7.17 -26.82
C ARG A 19 4.89 7.51 -25.69
N ALA A 20 5.65 8.60 -25.83
CA ALA A 20 6.54 9.06 -24.78
C ALA A 20 5.80 9.44 -23.50
N ALA A 21 4.65 10.11 -23.62
CA ALA A 21 3.79 10.45 -22.49
C ALA A 21 3.22 9.20 -21.81
N LEU A 22 2.79 8.20 -22.58
CA LEU A 22 2.31 6.91 -22.05
C LEU A 22 3.42 6.15 -21.32
N GLU A 23 4.64 6.11 -21.86
CA GLU A 23 5.78 5.49 -21.20
C GLU A 23 6.15 6.20 -19.89
N ALA A 24 6.17 7.54 -19.90
CA ALA A 24 6.41 8.33 -18.70
C ALA A 24 5.36 8.07 -17.62
N LEU A 25 4.07 8.00 -18.01
CA LEU A 25 2.97 7.73 -17.10
C LEU A 25 3.04 6.31 -16.53
N ARG A 26 3.35 5.31 -17.36
CA ARG A 26 3.60 3.93 -16.91
C ARG A 26 4.75 3.85 -15.91
N TYR A 27 5.85 4.55 -16.18
CA TYR A 27 7.01 4.61 -15.28
C TYR A 27 6.65 5.25 -13.93
N GLN A 28 5.94 6.38 -13.95
CA GLN A 28 5.48 7.06 -12.73
C GLN A 28 4.54 6.17 -11.91
N HIS A 29 3.58 5.52 -12.55
CA HIS A 29 2.68 4.57 -11.89
C HIS A 29 3.44 3.40 -11.25
N LYS A 30 4.38 2.80 -11.98
CA LYS A 30 5.22 1.72 -11.46
C LYS A 30 6.00 2.16 -10.22
N LYS A 31 6.65 3.33 -10.28
CA LYS A 31 7.41 3.89 -9.16
C LYS A 31 6.51 4.19 -7.94
N LYS A 32 5.31 4.73 -8.17
CA LYS A 32 4.34 4.98 -7.10
C LYS A 32 3.88 3.67 -6.46
N ASN A 33 3.58 2.64 -7.26
CA ASN A 33 3.21 1.32 -6.75
C ASN A 33 4.34 0.69 -5.92
N GLU A 34 5.59 0.74 -6.40
CA GLU A 34 6.75 0.24 -5.64
C GLU A 34 6.91 0.98 -4.31
N PHE A 35 6.75 2.31 -4.30
CA PHE A 35 6.81 3.11 -3.08
C PHE A 35 5.69 2.74 -2.09
N THR A 36 4.46 2.56 -2.58
CA THR A 36 3.31 2.16 -1.77
C THR A 36 3.51 0.78 -1.17
N LYS A 37 3.98 -0.21 -1.95
CA LYS A 37 4.30 -1.56 -1.45
C LYS A 37 5.34 -1.52 -0.33
N LYS A 38 6.44 -0.78 -0.51
CA LYS A 38 7.46 -0.61 0.53
C LYS A 38 6.91 0.03 1.81
N SER A 39 6.02 1.02 1.66
CA SER A 39 5.43 1.71 2.80
C SER A 39 4.45 0.82 3.57
N LEU A 40 3.60 0.05 2.86
CA LEU A 40 2.71 -0.93 3.48
C LEU A 40 3.47 -2.05 4.17
N GLN A 41 4.57 -2.55 3.57
CA GLN A 41 5.42 -3.55 4.23
C GLN A 41 5.93 -3.04 5.58
N ARG A 42 6.36 -1.77 5.66
CA ARG A 42 6.79 -1.17 6.94
C ARG A 42 5.65 -1.06 7.95
N ILE A 43 4.45 -0.67 7.51
CA ILE A 43 3.26 -0.58 8.37
C ILE A 43 2.92 -1.97 8.91
N ARG A 44 2.90 -2.99 8.05
CA ARG A 44 2.64 -4.39 8.42
C ARG A 44 3.61 -4.87 9.50
N VAL A 45 4.92 -4.64 9.32
CA VAL A 45 5.92 -5.01 10.32
C VAL A 45 5.65 -4.33 11.66
N ARG A 46 5.38 -3.00 11.65
CA ARG A 46 5.07 -2.25 12.88
C ARG A 46 3.82 -2.75 13.59
N LEU A 47 2.75 -3.06 12.84
CA LEU A 47 1.51 -3.61 13.40
C LEU A 47 1.73 -5.02 13.98
N ALA A 48 2.53 -5.85 13.32
CA ALA A 48 2.89 -7.17 13.85
C ALA A 48 3.67 -7.07 15.16
N THR A 49 4.64 -6.16 15.23
CA THR A 49 5.39 -5.89 16.47
C THR A 49 4.49 -5.35 17.57
N LEU A 50 3.58 -4.42 17.25
CA LEU A 50 2.63 -3.88 18.22
C LEU A 50 1.70 -4.96 18.76
N LYS A 51 1.12 -5.80 17.88
CA LYS A 51 0.31 -6.95 18.30
C LYS A 51 1.08 -7.88 19.23
N TRP A 52 2.34 -8.18 18.90
CA TRP A 52 3.19 -9.03 19.72
C TRP A 52 3.47 -8.40 21.10
N ALA A 53 3.75 -7.10 21.16
CA ALA A 53 3.94 -6.39 22.42
C ALA A 53 2.67 -6.39 23.30
N ILE A 54 1.51 -6.13 22.70
CA ILE A 54 0.22 -6.20 23.39
C ILE A 54 -0.03 -7.62 23.90
N GLN A 55 0.29 -8.65 23.11
CA GLN A 55 0.10 -10.04 23.51
C GLN A 55 1.03 -10.46 24.66
N ILE A 56 2.29 -9.99 24.66
CA ILE A 56 3.20 -10.17 25.80
C ILE A 56 2.63 -9.49 27.03
N PHE A 57 2.19 -8.25 26.92
CA PHE A 57 1.59 -7.52 28.04
C PHE A 57 0.36 -8.29 28.55
N HIS A 58 -0.62 -8.58 27.68
CA HIS A 58 -1.80 -9.39 28.01
C HIS A 58 -1.48 -10.70 28.75
N ASN A 59 -0.48 -11.46 28.30
CA ASN A 59 -0.16 -12.74 28.91
C ASN A 59 0.57 -12.63 30.26
N ASN A 60 1.24 -11.49 30.54
CA ASN A 60 2.04 -11.30 31.75
C ASN A 60 1.44 -10.30 32.74
N THR A 61 0.32 -9.64 32.40
CA THR A 61 -0.29 -8.66 33.31
C THR A 61 -1.22 -9.38 34.27
N GLU A 62 -0.90 -9.33 35.56
CA GLU A 62 -1.82 -9.75 36.63
C GLU A 62 -2.84 -8.64 36.89
N LEU A 63 -3.80 -8.50 35.98
CA LEU A 63 -4.93 -7.57 36.16
C LEU A 63 -5.97 -8.22 37.08
N SER A 64 -6.10 -7.69 38.30
CA SER A 64 -7.12 -8.11 39.27
C SER A 64 -8.50 -7.54 38.93
N ASP A 65 -8.54 -6.44 38.18
CA ASP A 65 -9.76 -5.75 37.77
C ASP A 65 -10.28 -6.32 36.44
N PRO A 66 -11.52 -6.85 36.40
CA PRO A 66 -12.12 -7.39 35.19
C PRO A 66 -12.35 -6.34 34.08
N GLU A 67 -12.54 -5.06 34.42
CA GLU A 67 -12.73 -4.00 33.43
C GLU A 67 -11.45 -3.75 32.62
N ASN A 68 -10.32 -3.59 33.33
CA ASN A 68 -9.00 -3.45 32.71
C ASN A 68 -8.62 -4.68 31.85
N ARG A 69 -9.07 -5.88 32.23
CA ARG A 69 -8.85 -7.10 31.44
C ARG A 69 -9.66 -7.10 30.15
N GLY A 70 -10.92 -6.65 30.21
CA GLY A 70 -11.77 -6.48 29.04
C GLY A 70 -11.25 -5.44 28.06
N GLU A 71 -10.73 -4.31 28.56
CA GLU A 71 -10.06 -3.31 27.70
C GLU A 71 -8.84 -3.89 26.99
N LEU A 72 -8.04 -4.70 27.68
CA LEU A 72 -6.84 -5.30 27.11
C LEU A 72 -7.16 -6.36 26.04
N ASP A 73 -8.21 -7.15 26.23
CA ASP A 73 -8.74 -8.06 25.21
C ASP A 73 -9.21 -7.29 23.96
N ALA A 74 -9.93 -6.18 24.15
CA ALA A 74 -10.36 -5.33 23.04
C ALA A 74 -9.17 -4.75 22.26
N ILE A 75 -8.11 -4.32 22.96
CA ILE A 75 -6.87 -3.82 22.34
C ILE A 75 -6.17 -4.94 21.55
N MET A 76 -6.13 -6.18 22.06
CA MET A 76 -5.59 -7.32 21.31
C MET A 76 -6.36 -7.59 20.02
N HIS A 77 -7.69 -7.59 20.07
CA HIS A 77 -8.54 -7.81 18.90
C HIS A 77 -8.36 -6.69 17.86
N ALA A 78 -8.39 -5.43 18.30
CA ALA A 78 -8.18 -4.28 17.42
C ALA A 78 -6.79 -4.33 16.72
N ALA A 79 -5.74 -4.73 17.44
CA ALA A 79 -4.41 -4.90 16.85
C ALA A 79 -4.35 -6.04 15.81
N ALA A 80 -5.08 -7.13 16.04
CA ALA A 80 -5.19 -8.22 15.08
C ALA A 80 -5.94 -7.80 13.81
N ASP A 81 -7.04 -7.05 13.93
CA ASP A 81 -7.82 -6.53 12.81
C ASP A 81 -7.03 -5.52 11.99
N ALA A 82 -6.30 -4.61 12.65
CA ALA A 82 -5.43 -3.65 11.98
C ALA A 82 -4.34 -4.34 11.15
N LEU A 83 -3.73 -5.40 11.69
CA LEU A 83 -2.74 -6.20 10.97
C LEU A 83 -3.36 -6.88 9.74
N LYS A 84 -4.55 -7.46 9.88
CA LYS A 84 -5.27 -8.12 8.79
C LYS A 84 -5.60 -7.15 7.65
N LEU A 85 -6.10 -5.95 7.98
CA LEU A 85 -6.36 -4.89 7.00
C LEU A 85 -5.09 -4.48 6.23
N ALA A 86 -3.95 -4.38 6.92
CA ALA A 86 -2.68 -4.08 6.27
C ALA A 86 -2.22 -5.21 5.34
N GLU A 87 -2.47 -6.47 5.68
CA GLU A 87 -2.18 -7.63 4.82
C GLU A 87 -3.09 -7.69 3.59
N ASP A 88 -4.39 -7.41 3.75
CA ASP A 88 -5.34 -7.36 2.65
C ASP A 88 -5.01 -6.23 1.67
N LEU A 89 -4.66 -5.03 2.17
CA LEU A 89 -4.16 -3.92 1.35
C LEU A 89 -2.89 -4.30 0.57
N PHE A 90 -1.99 -5.07 1.19
CA PHE A 90 -0.79 -5.53 0.51
C PHE A 90 -1.12 -6.48 -0.65
N ARG A 91 -2.05 -7.43 -0.44
CA ARG A 91 -2.52 -8.35 -1.50
C ARG A 91 -3.16 -7.62 -2.67
N THR A 92 -4.00 -6.61 -2.41
CA THR A 92 -4.63 -5.80 -3.48
C THR A 92 -3.64 -5.00 -4.32
N LEU A 93 -2.40 -4.82 -3.87
CA LEU A 93 -1.35 -4.19 -4.68
C LEU A 93 -0.49 -5.20 -5.45
N ASP A 94 -0.52 -6.47 -5.06
CA ASP A 94 0.18 -7.56 -5.74
C ASP A 94 -0.62 -8.13 -6.91
N ASP A 95 -1.96 -8.09 -6.86
CA ASP A 95 -2.86 -8.33 -8.00
C ASP A 95 -3.36 -6.99 -8.59
N PRO A 96 -2.75 -6.47 -9.68
CA PRO A 96 -3.23 -5.28 -10.38
C PRO A 96 -4.51 -5.51 -11.22
#